data_AF-A0A938MC95-F1
#
_entry.id   AF-A0A938MC95-F1
#
_cell.length_a   1.000
_cell.length_b   1.000
_cell.length_c   1.000
_cell.angle_alpha   90.00
_cell.angle_beta   90.00
_cell.angle_gamma   90.00
#
_symmetry.space_group_name_H-M   'P 1'
#
loop_
_entity.id
_entity.type
_entity.pdbx_description
1 polymer ?
#
loop_
_entity_poly.entity_id
_entity_poly.type
_entity_poly.pdbx_seq_one_letter_code
_entity_poly.pdbx_strand_id
1 'polypeptide(L)'
;MRLDKGPREAERMPQQSSSAKRLTGFTLIELLVVMAIIGIVAAMLLPALTLARENARQATCFSNQRQIGLALLMYTDHFGGRLPAPDWSELQFTPSPPAPPAPGPSPLKPYTRLGWLMPLLDPYLKNDKIWRCPSIPSYQARGVWTDFLYGAWKREWKARN
;
A
#
# COMPACT_ATOMS: atom_id res chain seq x y z
N MET A 1 17.61 -28.90 -84.64
CA MET A 1 18.85 -28.17 -84.29
C MET A 1 19.31 -28.61 -82.91
N ARG A 2 20.41 -29.36 -82.84
CA ARG A 2 21.26 -29.43 -81.64
C ARG A 2 21.88 -28.04 -81.43
N LEU A 3 22.02 -27.58 -80.19
CA LEU A 3 23.32 -27.20 -79.64
C LEU A 3 23.27 -27.16 -78.10
N ASP A 4 24.29 -27.82 -77.58
CA ASP A 4 24.81 -27.96 -76.23
C ASP A 4 25.01 -26.63 -75.48
N LYS A 5 24.98 -26.67 -74.14
CA LYS A 5 25.87 -25.89 -73.25
C LYS A 5 25.69 -26.29 -71.78
N GLY A 6 26.56 -27.18 -71.33
CA GLY A 6 27.47 -26.91 -70.21
C GLY A 6 27.00 -27.32 -68.80
N PRO A 7 27.78 -28.13 -68.06
CA PRO A 7 27.51 -28.43 -66.65
C PRO A 7 27.97 -27.24 -65.79
N ARG A 8 27.04 -26.61 -65.07
CA ARG A 8 27.36 -25.58 -64.07
C ARG A 8 27.48 -26.21 -62.70
N GLU A 9 28.73 -26.51 -62.37
CA GLU A 9 29.38 -26.29 -61.07
C GLU A 9 28.49 -26.47 -59.84
N ALA A 10 28.63 -27.65 -59.23
CA ALA A 10 28.20 -27.90 -57.86
C ALA A 10 28.98 -26.98 -56.91
N GLU A 11 28.36 -25.88 -56.50
CA GLU A 11 28.85 -25.02 -55.43
C GLU A 11 28.91 -25.83 -54.12
N ARG A 12 30.14 -26.15 -53.74
CA ARG A 12 30.48 -26.85 -52.50
C ARG A 12 30.41 -25.83 -51.36
N MET A 13 29.28 -25.77 -50.65
CA MET A 13 29.14 -24.94 -49.45
C MET A 13 30.12 -25.38 -48.36
N PRO A 14 30.83 -24.46 -47.69
CA PRO A 14 31.74 -24.80 -46.60
C PRO A 14 30.94 -25.34 -45.40
N GLN A 15 31.33 -26.51 -44.92
CA GLN A 15 30.85 -27.04 -43.64
C GLN A 15 31.40 -26.17 -42.50
N GLN A 16 30.59 -25.25 -41.99
CA GLN A 16 30.87 -24.60 -40.72
C GLN A 16 30.82 -25.65 -39.61
N SER A 17 31.98 -25.99 -39.06
CA SER A 17 32.08 -26.80 -37.85
C SER A 17 31.50 -26.01 -36.68
N SER A 18 30.21 -26.14 -36.44
CA SER A 18 29.58 -25.68 -35.21
C SER A 18 30.17 -26.51 -34.07
N SER A 19 31.11 -25.91 -33.32
CA SER A 19 31.53 -26.45 -32.03
C SER A 19 30.27 -26.51 -31.16
N ALA A 20 29.66 -27.69 -31.07
CA ALA A 20 28.52 -27.92 -30.22
C ALA A 20 28.95 -27.60 -28.79
N LYS A 21 28.60 -26.41 -28.31
CA LYS A 21 28.72 -26.06 -26.90
C LYS A 21 28.00 -27.17 -26.16
N ARG A 22 28.75 -28.01 -25.44
CA ARG A 22 28.17 -29.03 -24.57
C ARG A 22 27.30 -28.27 -23.58
N LEU A 23 25.98 -28.31 -23.80
CA LEU A 23 25.00 -27.87 -22.83
C LEU A 23 25.14 -28.84 -21.66
N THR A 24 25.88 -28.42 -20.65
CA THR A 24 25.90 -29.09 -19.34
C THR A 24 24.47 -29.03 -18.80
N GLY A 25 23.75 -30.14 -18.90
CA GLY A 25 22.39 -30.25 -18.40
C GLY A 25 22.38 -30.21 -16.88
N PHE A 26 21.56 -29.31 -16.32
CA PHE A 26 21.26 -29.29 -14.88
C PHE A 26 20.53 -30.58 -14.53
N THR A 27 20.94 -31.26 -13.46
CA THR A 27 20.22 -32.46 -13.02
C THR A 27 18.89 -32.03 -12.39
N LEU A 28 17.82 -32.79 -12.65
CA LEU A 28 16.48 -32.48 -12.15
C LEU A 28 16.45 -32.42 -10.61
N ILE A 29 17.28 -33.25 -9.97
CA ILE A 29 17.46 -33.28 -8.51
C ILE A 29 18.11 -32.00 -7.97
N GLU A 30 19.06 -31.43 -8.69
CA GLU A 30 19.77 -30.21 -8.27
C GLU A 30 18.84 -29.00 -8.32
N LEU A 31 17.96 -28.92 -9.33
CA LEU A 31 16.91 -27.91 -9.37
C LEU A 31 15.87 -28.13 -8.25
N LEU A 32 15.49 -29.39 -8.00
CA LEU A 32 14.45 -29.77 -7.05
C LEU A 32 14.85 -29.49 -5.59
N VAL A 33 16.10 -29.75 -5.21
CA VAL A 33 16.60 -29.45 -3.85
C VAL A 33 16.64 -27.94 -3.61
N VAL A 34 17.01 -27.14 -4.61
CA VAL A 34 17.09 -25.67 -4.47
C VAL A 34 15.70 -25.08 -4.23
N MET A 35 14.70 -25.48 -5.02
CA MET A 35 13.33 -25.01 -4.80
C MET A 35 12.75 -25.52 -3.47
N ALA A 36 13.15 -26.69 -2.99
CA ALA A 36 12.78 -27.19 -1.66
C ALA A 36 13.35 -26.30 -0.53
N ILE A 37 14.63 -25.93 -0.60
CA ILE A 37 15.27 -25.07 0.41
C ILE A 37 14.70 -23.65 0.36
N ILE A 38 14.50 -23.07 -0.83
CA ILE A 38 13.86 -21.75 -0.99
C ILE A 38 12.45 -21.78 -0.40
N GLY A 39 11.70 -22.86 -0.61
CA GLY A 39 10.37 -23.04 -0.03
C GLY A 39 10.36 -23.01 1.50
N ILE A 40 11.28 -23.72 2.15
CA ILE A 40 11.41 -23.74 3.62
C ILE A 40 11.71 -22.33 4.16
N VAL A 41 12.66 -21.63 3.55
CA VAL A 41 13.05 -20.28 3.99
C VAL A 41 11.93 -19.28 3.73
N ALA A 42 11.29 -19.32 2.55
CA ALA A 42 10.17 -18.45 2.23
C ALA A 42 8.98 -18.67 3.19
N ALA A 43 8.69 -19.91 3.59
CA ALA A 43 7.61 -20.23 4.53
C ALA A 43 7.80 -19.54 5.90
N MET A 44 9.05 -19.40 6.37
CA MET A 44 9.35 -18.68 7.62
C MET A 44 9.39 -17.16 7.43
N LEU A 45 9.82 -16.67 6.26
CA LEU A 45 9.96 -15.24 6.00
C LEU A 45 8.63 -14.53 5.68
N LEU A 46 7.69 -15.19 4.99
CA LEU A 46 6.40 -14.60 4.63
C LEU A 46 5.58 -14.07 5.82
N PRO A 47 5.39 -14.82 6.92
CA PRO A 47 4.64 -14.32 8.07
C PRO A 47 5.38 -13.17 8.79
N ALA A 48 6.71 -13.20 8.85
CA ALA A 48 7.48 -12.12 9.46
C ALA A 48 7.39 -10.82 8.63
N LEU A 49 7.41 -10.93 7.31
CA LEU A 49 7.33 -9.78 6.39
C LEU A 49 5.96 -9.08 6.44
N THR A 50 4.86 -9.82 6.61
CA THR A 50 3.53 -9.21 6.72
C THR A 50 3.39 -8.39 8.00
N LEU A 51 3.92 -8.88 9.14
CA LEU A 51 4.00 -8.12 10.38
C LEU A 51 4.87 -6.86 10.23
N ALA A 52 6.08 -7.01 9.67
CA ALA A 52 6.99 -5.88 9.47
C ALA A 52 6.37 -4.77 8.60
N ARG A 53 5.69 -5.15 7.52
CA ARG A 53 4.99 -4.22 6.64
C ARG A 53 3.83 -3.50 7.35
N GLU A 54 3.12 -4.19 8.23
CA GLU A 54 2.03 -3.58 8.99
C GLU A 54 2.57 -2.61 10.06
N ASN A 55 3.66 -2.96 10.74
CA ASN A 55 4.35 -2.05 11.67
C ASN A 55 4.84 -0.79 10.96
N ALA A 56 5.38 -0.91 9.74
CA ALA A 56 5.77 0.24 8.94
C ALA A 56 4.58 1.16 8.60
N ARG A 57 3.41 0.59 8.27
CA ARG A 57 2.19 1.39 8.04
C ARG A 57 1.72 2.11 9.31
N GLN A 58 1.83 1.47 10.47
CA GLN A 58 1.51 2.09 11.75
C GLN A 58 2.47 3.25 12.07
N ALA A 59 3.78 3.08 11.86
CA ALA A 59 4.76 4.14 12.03
C ALA A 59 4.44 5.38 11.18
N THR A 60 4.04 5.19 9.92
CA THR A 60 3.57 6.29 9.06
C THR A 60 2.33 6.98 9.64
N CYS A 61 1.39 6.21 10.17
CA CYS A 61 0.19 6.77 10.78
C CYS A 61 0.52 7.65 12.01
N PHE A 62 1.44 7.21 12.87
CA PHE A 62 1.90 8.02 14.00
C PHE A 62 2.62 9.30 13.57
N SER A 63 3.46 9.22 12.54
CA SER A 63 4.09 10.40 11.95
C SER A 63 3.04 11.41 11.44
N ASN A 64 2.00 10.93 10.78
CA ASN A 64 0.90 11.79 10.30
C ASN A 64 0.16 12.46 11.46
N GLN A 65 -0.15 11.73 12.53
CA GLN A 65 -0.80 12.29 13.72
C GLN A 65 0.05 13.37 14.39
N ARG A 66 1.37 13.15 14.47
CA ARG A 66 2.30 14.16 14.98
C ARG A 66 2.27 15.43 14.12
N GLN A 67 2.20 15.30 12.80
CA GLN A 67 2.09 16.46 11.89
C GLN A 67 0.79 17.24 12.10
N ILE A 68 -0.34 16.54 12.30
CA ILE A 68 -1.62 17.18 12.64
C ILE A 68 -1.53 17.90 13.99
N GLY A 69 -0.91 17.28 15.00
CA GLY A 69 -0.72 17.91 16.31
C GLY A 69 0.16 19.16 16.25
N LEU A 70 1.22 19.15 15.44
CA LEU A 70 2.05 20.34 15.20
C LEU A 70 1.27 21.44 14.48
N ALA A 71 0.48 21.10 13.45
CA ALA A 71 -0.39 22.06 12.77
C ALA A 71 -1.42 22.69 13.72
N LEU A 72 -1.96 21.90 14.66
CA LEU A 72 -2.85 22.40 15.70
C LEU A 72 -2.16 23.39 16.64
N LEU A 73 -0.91 23.13 17.02
CA LEU A 73 -0.12 24.06 17.84
C LEU A 73 0.18 25.36 17.10
N MET A 74 0.56 25.28 15.82
CA MET A 74 0.74 26.47 14.99
C MET A 74 -0.55 27.29 14.87
N TYR A 75 -1.70 26.62 14.75
CA TYR A 75 -2.99 27.28 14.80
C TYR A 75 -3.21 27.98 16.13
N THR A 76 -2.99 27.32 17.28
CA THR A 76 -3.19 27.94 18.59
C THR A 76 -2.33 29.19 18.78
N ASP A 77 -1.10 29.16 18.29
CA ASP A 77 -0.18 30.30 18.37
C ASP A 77 -0.71 31.51 17.57
N HIS A 78 -1.31 31.26 16.40
CA HIS A 78 -1.89 32.31 15.56
C HIS A 78 -3.21 32.90 16.13
N PHE A 79 -3.97 32.11 16.90
CA PHE A 79 -5.29 32.51 17.42
C PHE A 79 -5.28 32.79 18.93
N GLY A 80 -4.13 33.17 19.50
CA GLY A 80 -4.02 33.63 20.88
C GLY A 80 -4.26 32.53 21.92
N GLY A 81 -3.75 31.33 21.67
CA GLY A 81 -3.87 30.17 22.55
C GLY A 81 -5.22 29.45 22.48
N ARG A 82 -6.09 29.81 21.53
CA ARG A 82 -7.41 29.19 21.37
C ARG A 82 -7.33 27.98 20.47
N LEU A 83 -7.85 26.85 20.96
CA LEU A 83 -8.05 25.67 20.13
C LEU A 83 -9.16 25.92 19.11
N PRO A 84 -9.07 25.29 17.91
CA PRO A 84 -10.14 25.36 16.95
C PRO A 84 -11.39 24.69 17.55
N ALA A 85 -12.49 25.42 17.53
CA ALA A 85 -13.79 24.93 17.97
C ALA A 85 -14.70 24.78 16.75
N PRO A 86 -15.38 23.64 16.58
CA PRO A 86 -16.42 23.52 15.56
C PRO A 86 -17.57 24.48 15.88
N ASP A 87 -18.26 24.94 14.84
CA ASP A 87 -19.57 25.56 15.05
C ASP A 87 -20.53 24.52 15.64
N TRP A 88 -21.36 24.93 16.60
CA TRP A 88 -22.30 24.04 17.30
C TRP A 88 -23.34 23.44 16.34
N SER A 89 -23.56 24.07 15.18
CA SER A 89 -24.37 23.57 14.08
C SER A 89 -23.77 22.32 13.40
N GLU A 90 -22.44 22.18 13.38
CA GLU A 90 -21.69 21.03 12.81
C GLU A 90 -21.57 19.87 13.82
N LEU A 91 -21.74 20.15 15.11
CA LEU A 91 -21.76 19.14 16.19
C LEU A 91 -23.11 18.43 16.35
N GLN A 92 -24.11 18.75 15.52
CA GLN A 92 -25.40 18.07 15.53
C GLN A 92 -25.25 16.61 15.11
N PHE A 93 -25.11 15.76 16.14
CA PHE A 93 -25.37 14.34 16.25
C PHE A 93 -25.72 13.61 14.95
N THR A 94 -24.85 12.64 14.62
CA THR A 94 -25.21 11.44 13.87
C THR A 94 -26.67 11.03 14.11
N PRO A 95 -27.49 10.80 13.07
CA PRO A 95 -28.69 10.03 13.29
C PRO A 95 -28.27 8.70 13.93
N SER A 96 -28.92 8.33 15.04
CA SER A 96 -28.80 6.99 15.62
C SER A 96 -29.01 5.98 14.51
N PRO A 97 -28.12 4.99 14.31
CA PRO A 97 -28.36 3.98 13.28
C PRO A 97 -29.62 3.19 13.64
N PRO A 98 -30.66 3.12 12.79
CA PRO A 98 -31.46 1.92 12.76
C PRO A 98 -30.60 0.84 12.10
N ALA A 99 -30.18 -0.17 12.85
CA ALA A 99 -29.59 -1.38 12.26
C ALA A 99 -30.73 -2.35 11.86
N PRO A 100 -30.50 -3.35 10.99
CA PRO A 100 -29.84 -3.41 9.67
C PRO A 100 -30.86 -4.01 8.63
N PRO A 101 -30.50 -4.66 7.49
CA PRO A 101 -29.35 -4.54 6.58
C PRO A 101 -29.80 -4.09 5.16
N ALA A 102 -28.97 -3.38 4.39
CA ALA A 102 -29.21 -3.23 2.95
C ALA A 102 -27.91 -3.42 2.17
N PRO A 103 -27.94 -4.20 1.07
CA PRO A 103 -26.79 -4.52 0.25
C PRO A 103 -26.41 -3.31 -0.60
N GLY A 104 -25.15 -2.91 -0.53
CA GLY A 104 -24.61 -1.80 -1.31
C GLY A 104 -23.95 -0.73 -0.45
N PRO A 105 -23.05 0.08 -1.04
CA PRO A 105 -22.38 1.13 -0.31
C PRO A 105 -23.42 2.17 0.13
N SER A 106 -23.63 2.29 1.44
CA SER A 106 -24.44 3.36 2.02
C SER A 106 -23.85 4.71 1.59
N PRO A 107 -24.67 5.72 1.22
CA PRO A 107 -24.17 7.05 0.89
C PRO A 107 -23.86 7.76 2.21
N LEU A 108 -22.77 7.36 2.87
CA LEU A 108 -22.19 8.15 3.94
C LEU A 108 -21.78 9.48 3.29
N LYS A 109 -22.49 10.55 3.62
CA LYS A 109 -22.09 11.91 3.27
C LYS A 109 -20.63 12.11 3.71
N PRO A 110 -19.77 12.75 2.89
CA PRO A 110 -18.32 12.84 3.14
C PRO A 110 -17.92 13.67 4.38
N TYR A 111 -18.88 14.22 5.12
CA TYR A 111 -18.69 15.13 6.26
C TYR A 111 -18.69 14.45 7.62
N THR A 112 -18.45 13.14 7.70
CA THR A 112 -18.45 12.45 8.99
C THR A 112 -17.18 12.78 9.79
N ARG A 113 -17.19 13.97 10.42
CA ARG A 113 -16.62 14.25 11.75
C ARG A 113 -15.17 14.73 11.92
N LEU A 114 -14.44 15.05 10.85
CA LEU A 114 -13.31 16.01 10.89
C LEU A 114 -13.35 17.01 9.73
N GLY A 115 -14.44 17.01 8.96
CA GLY A 115 -14.58 17.77 7.72
C GLY A 115 -14.44 19.28 7.88
N TRP A 116 -14.72 19.81 9.07
CA TRP A 116 -14.50 21.22 9.41
C TRP A 116 -13.03 21.52 9.75
N LEU A 117 -12.30 20.54 10.32
CA LEU A 117 -10.90 20.71 10.73
C LEU A 117 -9.94 20.62 9.55
N MET A 118 -10.27 19.80 8.56
CA MET A 118 -9.45 19.60 7.36
C MET A 118 -9.17 20.91 6.59
N PRO A 119 -10.18 21.70 6.14
CA PRO A 119 -9.94 22.97 5.47
C PRO A 119 -9.34 24.04 6.39
N LEU A 120 -9.53 23.92 7.70
CA LEU A 120 -8.96 24.84 8.68
C LEU A 120 -7.44 24.68 8.83
N LEU A 121 -6.97 23.42 8.81
CA LEU A 121 -5.55 23.09 8.95
C LEU A 121 -4.81 22.99 7.61
N ASP A 122 -5.52 23.04 6.48
CA ASP A 122 -4.96 23.04 5.12
C ASP A 122 -3.78 24.00 4.92
N PRO A 123 -3.80 25.28 5.39
CA PRO A 123 -2.63 26.16 5.26
C PRO A 123 -1.39 25.69 6.02
N TYR A 124 -1.55 24.85 7.04
CA TYR A 124 -0.45 24.29 7.84
C TYR A 124 -0.02 22.90 7.33
N LEU A 125 -0.95 22.16 6.71
CA LEU A 125 -0.76 20.80 6.25
C LEU A 125 -0.76 20.75 4.72
N LYS A 126 0.43 20.78 4.12
CA LYS A 126 0.61 20.75 2.65
C LYS A 126 0.30 19.39 1.98
N ASN A 127 -0.33 18.45 2.69
CA ASN A 127 -0.53 17.08 2.19
C ASN A 127 -1.81 16.44 2.73
N ASP A 128 -2.79 16.31 1.86
CA ASP A 128 -4.12 15.76 2.14
C ASP A 128 -4.08 14.27 2.54
N LYS A 129 -3.00 13.57 2.19
CA LYS A 129 -2.83 12.14 2.54
C LYS A 129 -2.51 11.94 4.02
N ILE A 130 -2.05 12.99 4.73
CA ILE A 130 -1.77 12.95 6.18
C ILE A 130 -3.02 12.54 6.95
N TRP A 131 -4.19 12.96 6.49
CA TRP A 131 -5.45 12.64 7.13
C TRP A 131 -5.81 11.18 7.07
N ARG A 132 -5.15 10.32 6.27
CA ARG A 132 -5.48 8.89 6.18
C ARG A 132 -4.40 8.02 6.79
N CYS A 133 -4.84 7.06 7.61
CA CYS A 133 -3.98 6.04 8.20
C CYS A 133 -3.85 4.84 7.22
N PRO A 134 -2.67 4.54 6.66
CA PRO A 134 -2.50 3.47 5.65
C PRO A 134 -2.71 2.05 6.19
N SER A 135 -2.81 1.91 7.52
CA SER A 135 -3.09 0.65 8.19
C SER A 135 -4.57 0.29 8.27
N ILE A 136 -5.46 1.24 7.92
CA ILE A 136 -6.91 1.00 7.87
C ILE A 136 -7.31 0.87 6.41
N PRO A 137 -7.94 -0.26 6.01
CA PRO A 137 -8.45 -0.42 4.66
C PRO A 137 -9.47 0.67 4.30
N SER A 138 -9.45 1.15 3.05
CA SER A 138 -10.31 2.23 2.57
C SER A 138 -11.82 1.95 2.70
N TYR A 139 -12.24 0.68 2.70
CA TYR A 139 -13.64 0.30 2.91
C TYR A 139 -14.08 0.37 4.38
N GLN A 140 -13.13 0.32 5.32
CA GLN A 140 -13.39 0.44 6.76
C GLN A 140 -13.17 1.86 7.27
N ALA A 141 -12.47 2.69 6.51
CA ALA A 141 -12.36 4.12 6.75
C ALA A 141 -13.71 4.79 6.52
N ARG A 142 -14.60 4.76 7.52
CA ARG A 142 -15.94 5.36 7.46
C ARG A 142 -15.90 6.88 7.61
N GLY A 143 -14.73 7.50 7.39
CA GLY A 143 -14.48 8.91 7.66
C GLY A 143 -14.42 9.27 9.14
N VAL A 144 -14.65 8.34 10.07
CA VAL A 144 -14.79 8.66 11.50
C VAL A 144 -13.41 8.94 12.11
N TRP A 145 -13.31 9.90 13.04
CA TRP A 145 -12.06 10.25 13.75
C TRP A 145 -11.33 9.03 14.35
N THR A 146 -12.09 7.98 14.70
CA THR A 146 -11.54 6.74 15.24
C THR A 146 -10.61 6.03 14.25
N ASP A 147 -10.83 6.23 12.96
CA ASP A 147 -10.04 5.62 11.90
C ASP A 147 -8.72 6.39 11.66
N PHE A 148 -8.66 7.64 12.08
CA PHE A 148 -7.45 8.47 11.94
C PHE A 148 -6.54 8.39 13.17
N LEU A 149 -7.13 8.32 14.37
CA LEU A 149 -6.41 8.36 15.64
C LEU A 149 -6.37 7.00 16.36
N TYR A 150 -7.50 6.30 16.40
CA TYR A 150 -7.70 5.14 17.29
C TYR A 150 -7.14 3.83 16.73
N GLY A 151 -7.10 3.66 15.41
CA GLY A 151 -6.66 2.41 14.78
C GLY A 151 -5.18 2.05 14.99
N ALA A 152 -4.30 3.05 15.11
CA ALA A 152 -2.88 2.83 15.42
C ALA A 152 -2.68 2.63 16.94
N TRP A 153 -3.22 3.53 17.76
CA TRP A 153 -3.01 3.53 19.20
C TRP A 153 -3.64 2.31 19.92
N LYS A 154 -4.84 1.87 19.49
CA LYS A 154 -5.51 0.68 20.05
C LYS A 154 -4.68 -0.60 19.88
N ARG A 155 -3.92 -0.71 18.79
CA ARG A 155 -3.07 -1.89 18.51
C ARG A 155 -1.79 -1.87 19.33
N GLU A 156 -1.17 -0.72 19.49
CA GLU A 156 -0.03 -0.57 20.41
C GLU A 156 -0.43 -0.84 21.85
N TRP A 157 -1.56 -0.31 22.31
CA TRP A 157 -2.06 -0.55 23.66
C TRP A 157 -2.29 -2.04 23.92
N LYS A 158 -2.90 -2.75 22.96
CA LYS A 158 -3.11 -4.21 23.02
C LYS A 158 -1.81 -5.02 22.86
N ALA A 159 -0.73 -4.43 22.36
CA ALA A 159 0.58 -5.10 22.26
C ALA A 159 1.40 -4.93 23.55
N ARG A 160 1.09 -3.92 24.38
CA ARG A 160 1.79 -3.61 25.63
C ARG A 160 1.11 -4.20 26.88
N ASN A 161 -0.17 -4.56 26.78
CA ASN A 161 -1.02 -5.13 27.84
C ASN A 161 -1.66 -6.43 27.38
#